data_AF-A0AA51MIY4-F1
#
_entry.id   AF-A0AA51MIY4-F1
#
_cell.length_a   1.000
_cell.length_b   1.000
_cell.length_c   1.000
_cell.angle_alpha   90.00
_cell.angle_beta   90.00
_cell.angle_gamma   90.00
#
_symmetry.space_group_name_H-M   'P 1'
#
loop_
_entity.id
_entity.type
_entity.pdbx_description
1 polymer ?
#
loop_
_entity_poly.entity_id
_entity_poly.type
_entity_poly.pdbx_seq_one_letter_code
_entity_poly.pdbx_strand_id
1 'polypeptide(L)'
;MLRTKQYIAYFPDDHIRTHTPQQVEEYLTKVGREVNLKAWQFGQVVDAIRILFCLALKKSWANDFDWEYWSASAKKLEANHATVARDYTDALEGLEGLEMLEGEERCSNELYQRYQPALAEVVKVVRLKNYAMRTEQTYRGWISRFFYFHKPNDVHDLGGKEVKQYLEYLVLKRNVSVSTQKQALNALAFLFNQVWKKPLDDLGDFIGSKRPRKLPVVLSRDEVRRVFQHLKGTHHLMTGLLYGGGLRLMECVTLRILDVDFDYNQLLIRNAKGFKDRIVPLPERFKEALIYTHVLNTPGISVRSPADMI
;
A
#
# COMPACT_ATOMS: atom_id res chain seq x y z
N MET A 1 26.30 -5.26 -19.27
CA MET A 1 26.65 -6.20 -20.35
C MET A 1 26.08 -7.61 -20.16
N LEU A 2 26.10 -8.23 -18.97
CA LEU A 2 25.62 -9.60 -18.79
C LEU A 2 24.13 -9.79 -19.15
N ARG A 3 23.24 -8.91 -18.68
CA ARG A 3 21.79 -8.99 -18.95
C ARG A 3 21.44 -8.82 -20.43
N THR A 4 22.11 -7.89 -21.11
CA THR A 4 22.00 -7.70 -22.55
C THR A 4 22.43 -8.95 -23.33
N LYS A 5 23.53 -9.61 -22.92
CA LYS A 5 23.97 -10.87 -23.53
C LYS A 5 22.97 -12.00 -23.31
N GLN A 6 22.36 -12.08 -22.12
CA GLN A 6 21.30 -13.05 -21.82
C GLN A 6 20.05 -12.84 -22.68
N TYR A 7 19.69 -11.58 -22.97
CA TYR A 7 18.61 -11.24 -23.89
C TYR A 7 18.93 -11.68 -25.33
N ILE A 8 20.13 -11.35 -25.82
CA ILE A 8 20.56 -11.72 -27.20
C ILE A 8 20.61 -13.25 -27.35
N ALA A 9 21.13 -13.95 -26.35
CA ALA A 9 21.22 -15.41 -26.38
C ALA A 9 19.86 -16.10 -26.35
N TYR A 10 18.78 -15.41 -25.95
CA TYR A 10 17.43 -15.96 -25.95
C TYR A 10 16.80 -16.00 -27.35
N PHE A 11 17.21 -15.12 -28.25
CA PHE A 11 16.80 -15.11 -29.65
C PHE A 11 18.02 -15.38 -30.56
N PRO A 12 18.55 -16.62 -30.59
CA PRO A 12 19.80 -16.92 -31.29
C PRO A 12 19.68 -16.84 -32.81
N ASP A 13 18.47 -17.07 -33.34
CA ASP A 13 18.19 -17.13 -34.78
C ASP A 13 17.87 -15.75 -35.39
N ASP A 14 17.59 -14.76 -34.55
CA ASP A 14 17.26 -13.39 -34.97
C ASP A 14 18.44 -12.43 -34.77
N HIS A 15 18.64 -11.57 -35.75
CA HIS A 15 19.65 -10.52 -35.62
C HIS A 15 19.13 -9.43 -34.69
N ILE A 16 19.92 -9.00 -33.69
CA ILE A 16 19.49 -8.01 -32.66
C ILE A 16 18.83 -6.72 -33.19
N ARG A 17 19.13 -6.34 -34.45
CA ARG A 17 18.52 -5.17 -35.12
C ARG A 17 17.14 -5.43 -35.69
N THR A 18 16.71 -6.68 -35.90
CA THR A 18 15.35 -7.01 -36.38
C THR A 18 14.37 -7.19 -35.24
N HIS A 19 14.85 -7.16 -33.99
CA HIS A 19 14.01 -7.40 -32.83
C HIS A 19 12.88 -6.37 -32.69
N THR A 20 11.71 -6.87 -32.32
CA THR A 20 10.45 -6.13 -32.19
C THR A 20 10.08 -5.88 -30.72
N PRO A 21 9.15 -4.94 -30.44
CA PRO A 21 8.59 -4.77 -29.10
C PRO A 21 8.04 -6.07 -28.49
N GLN A 22 7.38 -6.90 -29.31
CA GLN A 22 6.77 -8.17 -28.89
C GLN A 22 7.81 -9.15 -28.34
N GLN A 23 8.99 -9.21 -28.97
CA GLN A 23 10.10 -10.05 -28.49
C GLN A 23 10.70 -9.53 -27.18
N VAL A 24 10.71 -8.22 -26.96
CA VAL A 24 11.09 -7.66 -25.66
C VAL A 24 10.08 -8.04 -24.57
N GLU A 25 8.78 -7.92 -24.85
CA GLU A 25 7.73 -8.32 -23.92
C GLU A 25 7.80 -9.81 -23.59
N GLU A 26 7.99 -10.66 -24.60
CA GLU A 26 8.12 -12.11 -24.41
C GLU A 26 9.27 -12.45 -23.45
N TYR A 27 10.44 -11.84 -23.69
CA TYR A 27 11.60 -12.07 -22.84
C TYR A 27 11.40 -11.56 -21.41
N LEU A 28 10.90 -10.33 -21.25
CA LEU A 28 10.65 -9.75 -19.92
C LEU A 28 9.59 -10.55 -19.16
N THR A 29 8.57 -11.06 -19.85
CA THR A 29 7.55 -11.95 -19.27
C THR A 29 8.20 -13.25 -18.76
N LYS A 30 9.05 -13.88 -19.56
CA LYS A 30 9.77 -15.09 -19.14
C LYS A 30 10.66 -14.84 -17.92
N VAL A 31 11.49 -13.81 -17.97
CA VAL A 31 12.44 -13.50 -16.90
C VAL A 31 11.70 -13.09 -15.62
N GLY A 32 10.55 -12.41 -15.73
CA GLY A 32 9.70 -12.08 -14.60
C GLY A 32 9.06 -13.29 -13.92
N ARG A 33 9.00 -14.44 -14.61
CA ARG A 33 8.49 -15.71 -14.07
C ARG A 33 9.57 -16.55 -13.35
N GLU A 34 10.83 -16.15 -13.40
CA GLU A 34 11.91 -16.86 -12.71
C GLU A 34 11.83 -16.63 -11.19
N VAL A 35 11.43 -17.67 -10.44
CA VAL A 35 11.24 -17.62 -8.97
C VAL A 35 12.50 -17.17 -8.21
N ASN A 36 13.68 -17.41 -8.78
CA ASN A 36 14.96 -17.11 -8.16
C ASN A 36 15.45 -15.68 -8.42
N LEU A 37 14.73 -14.89 -9.23
CA LEU A 37 15.14 -13.54 -9.59
C LEU A 37 14.57 -12.52 -8.59
N LYS A 38 15.45 -11.79 -7.90
CA LYS A 38 15.02 -10.72 -6.98
C LYS A 38 14.47 -9.53 -7.75
N ALA A 39 13.53 -8.80 -7.15
CA ALA A 39 12.92 -7.56 -7.66
C ALA A 39 13.91 -6.59 -8.35
N TRP A 40 14.99 -6.24 -7.65
CA TRP A 40 16.01 -5.33 -8.19
C TRP A 40 16.79 -5.93 -9.36
N GLN A 41 16.94 -7.26 -9.42
CA GLN A 41 17.62 -7.95 -10.54
C GLN A 41 16.74 -7.94 -11.79
N PHE A 42 15.42 -8.05 -11.63
CA PHE A 42 14.46 -7.87 -12.71
C PHE A 42 14.49 -6.42 -13.22
N GLY A 43 14.48 -5.43 -12.32
CA GLY A 43 14.65 -4.02 -12.70
C GLY A 43 15.94 -3.76 -13.51
N GLN A 44 17.06 -4.40 -13.13
CA GLN A 44 18.30 -4.33 -13.90
C GLN A 44 18.19 -4.95 -15.31
N VAL A 45 17.36 -5.98 -15.48
CA VAL A 45 17.11 -6.58 -16.80
C VAL A 45 16.34 -5.59 -17.67
N VAL A 46 15.29 -4.98 -17.12
CA VAL A 46 14.48 -3.97 -17.81
C VAL A 46 15.35 -2.78 -18.24
N ASP A 47 16.17 -2.24 -17.34
CA ASP A 47 17.08 -1.14 -17.65
C ASP A 47 18.13 -1.51 -18.69
N ALA A 48 18.70 -2.72 -18.63
CA ALA A 48 19.70 -3.17 -19.58
C ALA A 48 19.14 -3.29 -21.00
N ILE A 49 17.89 -3.72 -21.14
CA ILE A 49 17.21 -3.85 -22.44
C ILE A 49 16.75 -2.47 -22.93
N ARG A 50 16.27 -1.59 -22.04
CA ARG A 50 15.98 -0.20 -22.35
C ARG A 50 17.19 0.53 -22.91
N ILE A 51 18.34 0.42 -22.24
CA ILE A 51 19.60 1.02 -22.70
C ILE A 51 20.02 0.44 -24.05
N LEU A 52 19.87 -0.87 -24.26
CA LEU A 52 20.18 -1.52 -25.53
C LEU A 52 19.36 -0.92 -26.69
N PHE A 53 18.03 -0.83 -26.55
CA PHE A 53 17.18 -0.42 -27.66
C PHE A 53 17.04 1.09 -27.81
N CYS A 54 17.00 1.85 -26.71
CA CYS A 54 16.90 3.31 -26.76
C CYS A 54 18.24 3.98 -27.06
N LEU A 55 19.33 3.55 -26.41
CA LEU A 55 20.61 4.25 -26.49
C LEU A 55 21.58 3.63 -27.50
N ALA A 56 21.72 2.29 -27.50
CA ALA A 56 22.69 1.62 -28.35
C ALA A 56 22.17 1.41 -29.79
N LEU A 57 20.95 0.90 -29.95
CA LEU A 57 20.36 0.60 -31.25
C LEU A 57 19.45 1.71 -31.79
N LYS A 58 19.06 2.67 -30.94
CA LYS A 58 18.22 3.84 -31.26
C LYS A 58 16.98 3.46 -32.08
N LYS A 59 16.27 2.41 -31.64
CA LYS A 59 15.04 1.97 -32.31
C LYS A 59 13.90 2.97 -32.07
N SER A 60 13.18 3.31 -33.12
CA SER A 60 12.05 4.25 -33.05
C SER A 60 10.96 3.78 -32.07
N TRP A 61 10.61 2.49 -32.13
CA TRP A 61 9.62 1.89 -31.25
C TRP A 61 10.02 1.87 -29.78
N ALA A 62 11.32 1.95 -29.47
CA ALA A 62 11.79 1.83 -28.09
C ALA A 62 11.46 3.05 -27.24
N ASN A 63 11.18 4.21 -27.85
CA ASN A 63 10.74 5.39 -27.11
C ASN A 63 9.27 5.30 -26.68
N ASP A 64 8.46 4.54 -27.42
CA ASP A 64 7.03 4.36 -27.18
C ASP A 64 6.73 3.09 -26.34
N PHE A 65 7.76 2.27 -26.09
CA PHE A 65 7.66 1.08 -25.27
C PHE A 65 7.47 1.43 -23.78
N ASP A 66 6.54 0.76 -23.10
CA ASP A 66 6.18 1.05 -21.70
C ASP A 66 7.21 0.49 -20.70
N TRP A 67 8.41 1.06 -20.70
CA TRP A 67 9.48 0.69 -19.76
C TRP A 67 9.11 0.96 -18.30
N GLU A 68 8.22 1.93 -18.06
CA GLU A 68 7.78 2.30 -16.71
C GLU A 68 6.91 1.19 -16.11
N TYR A 69 6.01 0.60 -16.89
CA TYR A 69 5.26 -0.59 -16.49
C TYR A 69 6.18 -1.73 -16.06
N TRP A 70 7.15 -2.08 -16.90
CA TRP A 70 8.08 -3.19 -16.64
C TRP A 70 9.00 -2.93 -15.43
N SER A 71 9.40 -1.68 -15.22
CA SER A 71 10.14 -1.31 -14.01
C SER A 71 9.27 -1.34 -12.76
N ALA A 72 7.98 -1.04 -12.88
CA ALA A 72 7.04 -1.04 -11.76
C ALA A 72 6.60 -2.45 -11.36
N SER A 73 6.46 -3.37 -12.31
CA SER A 73 6.11 -4.78 -12.05
C SER A 73 7.20 -5.54 -11.28
N ALA A 74 8.43 -5.02 -11.28
CA ALA A 74 9.55 -5.56 -10.52
C ALA A 74 9.37 -5.51 -9.00
N LYS A 75 8.47 -4.67 -8.46
CA LYS A 75 8.39 -4.42 -7.02
C LYS A 75 7.63 -5.54 -6.29
N LYS A 76 8.33 -6.28 -5.44
CA LYS A 76 7.69 -7.15 -4.44
C LYS A 76 6.87 -6.27 -3.48
N LEU A 77 5.67 -6.73 -3.12
CA LEU A 77 4.86 -6.04 -2.10
C LEU A 77 5.60 -6.08 -0.76
N GLU A 78 5.74 -4.93 -0.13
CA GLU A 78 6.34 -4.79 1.20
C GLU A 78 5.58 -5.63 2.25
N ALA A 79 6.23 -6.07 3.33
CA ALA A 79 5.60 -6.86 4.39
C ALA A 79 4.41 -6.13 5.05
N ASN A 80 4.44 -4.79 5.04
CA ASN A 80 3.37 -3.94 5.53
C ASN A 80 2.26 -3.64 4.49
N HIS A 81 2.37 -4.17 3.26
CA HIS A 81 1.37 -3.97 2.22
C HIS A 81 0.06 -4.65 2.62
N ALA A 82 -1.08 -3.99 2.37
CA ALA A 82 -2.39 -4.45 2.85
C ALA A 82 -2.80 -5.85 2.34
N THR A 83 -2.28 -6.27 1.18
CA THR A 83 -2.48 -7.62 0.63
C THR A 83 -1.73 -8.71 1.39
N VAL A 84 -0.53 -8.40 1.91
CA VAL A 84 0.39 -9.35 2.57
C VAL A 84 0.22 -9.34 4.09
N ALA A 85 -0.07 -8.17 4.67
CA ALA A 85 -0.14 -7.93 6.12
C ALA A 85 -1.23 -8.72 6.88
N ARG A 86 -2.02 -9.55 6.21
CA ARG A 86 -3.02 -10.46 6.79
C ARG A 86 -2.58 -11.92 6.80
N ASP A 87 -1.44 -12.23 6.19
CA ASP A 87 -0.87 -13.57 6.27
C ASP A 87 -0.21 -13.71 7.66
N TYR A 88 -0.72 -14.64 8.47
CA TYR A 88 -0.28 -14.83 9.86
C TYR A 88 1.10 -15.52 9.95
N THR A 89 1.72 -15.83 8.82
CA THR A 89 3.04 -16.46 8.70
C THR A 89 4.16 -15.61 9.34
N ASP A 90 4.05 -14.27 9.29
CA ASP A 90 5.01 -13.35 9.94
C ASP A 90 4.85 -13.25 11.47
N ALA A 91 3.81 -13.85 12.05
CA ALA A 91 3.54 -13.74 13.49
C ALA A 91 4.58 -14.45 14.38
N LEU A 92 5.42 -15.31 13.80
CA LEU A 92 6.45 -16.06 14.54
C LEU A 92 7.88 -15.56 14.31
N GLU A 93 8.15 -14.69 13.33
CA GLU A 93 9.52 -14.21 13.03
C GLU A 93 9.70 -12.68 13.05
N GLY A 94 8.63 -11.88 12.94
CA GLY A 94 8.74 -10.45 12.62
C GLY A 94 8.66 -9.45 13.78
N LEU A 95 9.69 -9.36 14.63
CA LEU A 95 10.01 -8.10 15.36
C LEU A 95 11.12 -7.28 14.67
N GLU A 96 11.64 -7.72 13.52
CA GLU A 96 12.76 -7.09 12.81
C GLU A 96 12.37 -5.92 11.87
N GLY A 97 11.08 -5.57 11.75
CA GLY A 97 10.60 -4.47 10.88
C GLY A 97 10.33 -3.13 11.59
N LEU A 98 10.92 -2.91 12.77
CA LEU A 98 10.61 -1.76 13.64
C LEU A 98 11.40 -0.49 13.29
N GLU A 99 11.78 -0.29 12.03
CA GLU A 99 12.52 0.90 11.64
C GLU A 99 11.67 2.17 11.78
N MET A 100 12.31 3.14 12.42
CA MET A 100 11.79 4.42 12.89
C MET A 100 10.98 5.15 11.81
N LEU A 101 9.75 5.56 12.15
CA LEU A 101 9.03 6.54 11.32
C LEU A 101 9.79 7.87 11.41
N GLU A 102 10.43 8.26 10.31
CA GLU A 102 11.17 9.52 10.18
C GLU A 102 10.25 10.73 10.45
N GLY A 103 10.69 11.64 11.33
CA GLY A 103 10.12 12.98 11.44
C GLY A 103 9.78 13.50 12.84
N GLU A 104 10.00 12.75 13.92
CA GLU A 104 9.91 13.28 15.28
C GLU A 104 11.23 13.01 16.02
N GLU A 105 11.75 14.04 16.70
CA GLU A 105 13.05 14.11 17.37
C GLU A 105 13.49 12.76 17.96
N ARG A 106 14.75 12.39 17.66
CA ARG A 106 15.45 11.19 18.13
C ARG A 106 14.96 10.77 19.52
N CYS A 107 14.07 9.78 19.55
CA CYS A 107 13.88 9.00 20.76
C CYS A 107 15.26 8.47 21.17
N SER A 108 15.68 8.67 22.42
CA SER A 108 16.87 7.99 22.89
C SER A 108 16.63 6.48 22.75
N ASN A 109 17.62 5.74 22.24
CA ASN A 109 17.51 4.29 22.11
C ASN A 109 17.08 3.62 23.44
N GLU A 110 17.45 4.22 24.57
CA GLU A 110 17.06 3.82 25.92
C GLU A 110 15.53 3.88 26.14
N LEU A 111 14.87 4.99 25.81
CA LEU A 111 13.41 5.10 25.98
C LEU A 111 12.67 4.17 25.02
N TYR A 112 13.21 3.94 23.83
CA TYR A 112 12.66 2.97 22.89
C TYR A 112 12.71 1.55 23.46
N GLN A 113 13.88 1.12 23.94
CA GLN A 113 14.04 -0.20 24.56
C GLN A 113 13.16 -0.36 25.81
N ARG A 114 13.04 0.71 26.62
CA ARG A 114 12.20 0.72 27.82
C ARG A 114 10.74 0.41 27.53
N TYR A 115 10.17 1.02 26.49
CA TYR A 115 8.74 0.90 26.19
C TYR A 115 8.41 -0.17 25.15
N GLN A 116 9.41 -0.81 24.54
CA GLN A 116 9.23 -1.85 23.53
C GLN A 116 8.34 -3.02 24.03
N PRO A 117 8.48 -3.53 25.27
CA PRO A 117 7.61 -4.59 25.77
C PRO A 117 6.13 -4.19 25.84
N ALA A 118 5.83 -2.99 26.34
CA ALA A 118 4.47 -2.48 26.42
C ALA A 118 3.85 -2.25 25.03
N LEU A 119 4.64 -1.74 24.08
CA LEU A 119 4.19 -1.56 22.69
C LEU A 119 3.94 -2.91 21.99
N ALA A 120 4.74 -3.93 22.29
CA ALA A 120 4.54 -5.29 21.77
C ALA A 120 3.23 -5.90 22.29
N GLU A 121 2.88 -5.65 23.56
CA GLU A 121 1.59 -6.09 24.12
C GLU A 121 0.41 -5.44 23.39
N VAL A 122 0.48 -4.14 23.10
CA VAL A 122 -0.54 -3.44 22.30
C VAL A 122 -0.71 -4.12 20.94
N VAL A 123 0.38 -4.36 20.21
CA VAL A 123 0.35 -5.02 18.91
C VAL A 123 -0.31 -6.40 19.01
N LYS A 124 0.08 -7.19 20.02
CA LYS A 124 -0.51 -8.51 20.27
C LYS A 124 -2.03 -8.43 20.45
N VAL A 125 -2.52 -7.51 21.28
CA VAL A 125 -3.97 -7.37 21.54
C VAL A 125 -4.72 -6.87 20.31
N VAL A 126 -4.14 -5.94 19.54
CA VAL A 126 -4.73 -5.45 18.28
C VAL A 126 -4.88 -6.58 17.27
N ARG A 127 -3.85 -7.42 17.09
CA ARG A 127 -3.87 -8.56 16.17
C ARG A 127 -4.83 -9.65 16.62
N LEU A 128 -4.84 -10.00 17.91
CA LEU A 128 -5.80 -10.97 18.47
C LEU A 128 -7.26 -10.55 18.28
N LYS A 129 -7.53 -9.24 18.26
CA LYS A 129 -8.86 -8.68 18.00
C LYS A 129 -9.16 -8.50 16.50
N ASN A 130 -8.28 -8.95 15.60
CA ASN A 130 -8.40 -8.82 14.15
C ASN A 130 -8.64 -7.37 13.68
N TYR A 131 -8.03 -6.40 14.36
CA TYR A 131 -8.05 -5.02 13.91
C TYR A 131 -7.20 -4.85 12.66
N ALA A 132 -7.53 -3.84 11.84
CA ALA A 132 -6.74 -3.55 10.64
C ALA A 132 -5.31 -3.12 11.00
N MET A 133 -4.33 -3.48 10.16
CA MET A 133 -2.92 -3.06 10.31
C MET A 133 -2.77 -1.53 10.42
N ARG A 134 -3.59 -0.75 9.71
CA ARG A 134 -3.61 0.72 9.86
C ARG A 134 -4.01 1.17 11.26
N THR A 135 -4.92 0.44 11.92
CA THR A 135 -5.29 0.68 13.32
C THR A 135 -4.13 0.35 14.23
N GLU A 136 -3.41 -0.76 14.00
CA GLU A 136 -2.19 -1.12 14.73
C GLU A 136 -1.16 0.02 14.67
N GLN A 137 -0.80 0.45 13.46
CA GLN A 137 0.17 1.54 13.24
C GLN A 137 -0.27 2.84 13.90
N THR A 138 -1.55 3.19 13.77
CA THR A 138 -2.11 4.41 14.36
C THR A 138 -2.07 4.35 15.88
N TYR A 139 -2.52 3.25 16.48
CA TYR A 139 -2.59 3.09 17.93
C TYR A 139 -1.19 3.03 18.53
N ARG A 140 -0.30 2.20 17.97
CA ARG A 140 1.11 2.14 18.37
C ARG A 140 1.74 3.53 18.33
N GLY A 141 1.59 4.27 17.23
CA GLY A 141 2.17 5.60 17.08
C GLY A 141 1.65 6.62 18.12
N TRP A 142 0.35 6.63 18.41
CA TRP A 142 -0.21 7.52 19.43
C TRP A 142 0.22 7.14 20.85
N ILE A 143 0.27 5.84 21.16
CA ILE A 143 0.68 5.34 22.47
C ILE A 143 2.17 5.61 22.70
N SER A 144 3.03 5.39 21.69
CA SER A 144 4.45 5.73 21.77
C SER A 144 4.66 7.21 22.09
N ARG A 145 4.00 8.12 21.36
CA ARG A 145 4.09 9.57 21.64
C ARG A 145 3.63 9.94 23.04
N PHE A 146 2.59 9.27 23.55
CA PHE A 146 2.10 9.46 24.90
C PHE A 146 3.14 9.04 25.96
N PHE A 147 3.79 7.89 25.78
CA PHE A 147 4.88 7.45 26.64
C PHE A 147 6.08 8.39 26.57
N TYR A 148 6.45 8.88 25.38
CA TYR A 148 7.55 9.83 25.23
C TYR A 148 7.27 11.22 25.78
N PHE A 149 6.00 11.62 25.83
CA PHE A 149 5.60 12.88 26.45
C PHE A 149 5.77 12.84 27.97
N HIS A 150 5.32 11.76 28.62
CA HIS A 150 5.37 11.64 30.08
C HIS A 150 6.68 11.04 30.63
N LYS A 151 7.38 10.25 29.81
CA LYS A 151 8.61 9.53 30.17
C LYS A 151 8.49 8.78 31.52
N PRO A 152 7.42 7.99 31.73
CA PRO A 152 7.20 7.35 33.02
C PRO A 152 8.27 6.30 33.30
N ASN A 153 8.46 6.00 34.59
CA ASN A 153 9.34 4.91 34.98
C ASN A 153 8.71 3.53 34.74
N ASP A 154 7.47 3.38 35.17
CA ASP A 154 6.58 2.29 34.79
C ASP A 154 5.39 2.88 34.00
N VAL A 155 5.11 2.30 32.83
CA VAL A 155 3.98 2.75 31.99
C VAL A 155 2.63 2.58 32.69
N HIS A 156 2.51 1.64 33.63
CA HIS A 156 1.28 1.38 34.38
C HIS A 156 0.96 2.44 35.45
N ASP A 157 1.93 3.31 35.76
CA ASP A 157 1.73 4.48 36.63
C ASP A 157 0.86 5.56 35.96
N LEU A 158 0.74 5.52 34.63
CA LEU A 158 -0.07 6.47 33.87
C LEU A 158 -1.57 6.25 34.13
N GLY A 159 -2.33 7.36 34.20
CA GLY A 159 -3.77 7.35 34.44
C GLY A 159 -4.54 8.42 33.64
N GLY A 160 -5.78 8.68 34.05
CA GLY A 160 -6.66 9.65 33.40
C GLY A 160 -6.12 11.08 33.41
N LYS A 161 -5.40 11.46 34.47
CA LYS A 161 -4.75 12.77 34.60
C LYS A 161 -3.69 12.98 33.51
N GLU A 162 -2.84 11.99 33.29
CA GLU A 162 -1.78 12.00 32.29
C GLU A 162 -2.37 12.01 30.88
N VAL A 163 -3.44 11.24 30.64
CA VAL A 163 -4.20 11.27 29.38
C VAL A 163 -4.74 12.67 29.10
N LYS A 164 -5.38 13.31 30.08
CA LYS A 164 -5.92 14.67 29.95
C LYS A 164 -4.83 15.68 29.62
N GLN A 165 -3.73 15.68 30.36
CA GLN A 165 -2.58 16.58 30.13
C GLN A 165 -2.02 16.42 28.72
N TYR A 166 -1.89 15.19 28.23
CA TYR A 166 -1.39 14.94 26.88
C TYR A 166 -2.37 15.44 25.80
N LEU A 167 -3.68 15.21 25.96
CA LEU A 167 -4.68 15.69 25.01
C LEU A 167 -4.79 17.22 25.01
N GLU A 168 -4.60 17.88 26.15
CA GLU A 168 -4.51 19.34 26.25
C GLU A 168 -3.24 19.86 25.56
N TYR A 169 -2.09 19.21 25.75
CA TYR A 169 -0.86 19.53 25.03
C TYR A 169 -1.04 19.45 23.51
N LEU A 170 -1.71 18.42 23.01
CA LEU A 170 -1.99 18.28 21.58
C LEU A 170 -2.80 19.47 21.03
N VAL A 171 -3.76 19.99 21.78
CA VAL A 171 -4.58 21.13 21.36
C VAL A 171 -3.83 22.45 21.53
N LEU A 172 -3.29 22.72 22.72
CA LEU A 172 -2.76 24.03 23.10
C LEU A 172 -1.37 24.30 22.52
N LYS A 173 -0.52 23.27 22.41
CA LYS A 173 0.87 23.42 21.93
C LYS A 173 1.05 22.93 20.51
N ARG A 174 0.44 21.79 20.15
CA ARG A 174 0.56 21.21 18.80
C ARG A 174 -0.54 21.66 17.83
N ASN A 175 -1.55 22.40 18.31
CA ASN A 175 -2.67 22.92 17.52
C ASN A 175 -3.31 21.88 16.58
N VAL A 176 -3.44 20.63 17.06
CA VAL A 176 -3.93 19.54 16.23
C VAL A 176 -5.41 19.69 15.89
N SER A 177 -5.84 19.05 14.81
CA SER A 177 -7.26 18.98 14.47
C SER A 177 -8.05 18.15 15.48
N VAL A 178 -9.37 18.38 15.53
CA VAL A 178 -10.31 17.60 16.36
C VAL A 178 -10.25 16.11 16.02
N SER A 179 -10.18 15.77 14.74
CA SER A 179 -10.06 14.38 14.29
C SER A 179 -8.76 13.74 14.77
N THR A 180 -7.67 14.50 14.76
CA THR A 180 -6.36 14.04 15.25
C THR A 180 -6.40 13.79 16.76
N GLN A 181 -6.94 14.74 17.54
CA GLN A 181 -7.12 14.57 18.98
C GLN A 181 -7.99 13.35 19.32
N LYS A 182 -9.09 13.15 18.57
CA LYS A 182 -9.97 11.98 18.74
C LYS A 182 -9.26 10.66 18.43
N GLN A 183 -8.39 10.62 17.42
CA GLN A 183 -7.60 9.42 17.14
C GLN A 183 -6.64 9.10 18.29
N ALA A 184 -5.98 10.11 18.86
CA ALA A 184 -5.14 9.95 20.04
C ALA A 184 -5.95 9.43 21.24
N LEU A 185 -7.10 10.06 21.55
CA LEU A 185 -7.99 9.61 22.61
C LEU A 185 -8.45 8.15 22.42
N ASN A 186 -8.85 7.77 21.20
CA ASN A 186 -9.27 6.39 20.91
C ASN A 186 -8.14 5.37 21.11
N ALA A 187 -6.91 5.71 20.72
CA ALA A 187 -5.75 4.86 20.94
C ALA A 187 -5.43 4.68 22.43
N LEU A 188 -5.51 5.76 23.21
CA LEU A 188 -5.29 5.73 24.67
C LEU A 188 -6.42 4.98 25.37
N ALA A 189 -7.68 5.25 25.04
CA ALA A 189 -8.81 4.49 25.55
C ALA A 189 -8.69 2.98 25.22
N PHE A 190 -8.17 2.63 24.05
CA PHE A 190 -7.88 1.23 23.71
C PHE A 190 -6.78 0.64 24.61
N LEU A 191 -5.68 1.35 24.83
CA LEU A 191 -4.61 0.91 25.73
C LEU A 191 -5.16 0.59 27.13
N PHE A 192 -5.84 1.55 27.74
CA PHE A 192 -6.37 1.41 29.10
C PHE A 192 -7.46 0.33 29.20
N ASN A 193 -8.47 0.38 28.33
CA ASN A 193 -9.63 -0.52 28.42
C ASN A 193 -9.32 -1.94 27.93
N GLN A 194 -8.57 -2.07 26.83
CA GLN A 194 -8.42 -3.35 26.12
C GLN A 194 -7.12 -4.07 26.44
N VAL A 195 -6.02 -3.32 26.61
CA VAL A 195 -4.69 -3.90 26.89
C VAL A 195 -4.53 -4.05 28.40
N TRP A 196 -4.51 -2.94 29.15
CA TRP A 196 -4.25 -2.95 30.59
C TRP A 196 -5.44 -3.35 31.47
N LYS A 197 -6.64 -3.45 30.90
CA LYS A 197 -7.88 -3.77 31.65
C LYS A 197 -8.14 -2.84 32.85
N LYS A 198 -7.60 -1.62 32.78
CA LYS A 198 -7.73 -0.56 33.77
C LYS A 198 -8.50 0.57 33.10
N PRO A 199 -9.84 0.56 33.14
CA PRO A 199 -10.62 1.59 32.48
C PRO A 199 -10.23 2.97 33.02
N LEU A 200 -10.19 3.96 32.12
CA LEU A 200 -9.94 5.34 32.51
C LEU A 200 -11.10 5.79 33.41
N ASP A 201 -10.77 6.31 34.59
CA ASP A 201 -11.70 7.08 35.39
C ASP A 201 -12.23 8.28 34.58
N ASP A 202 -13.33 8.87 35.02
CA ASP A 202 -13.95 10.00 34.35
C ASP A 202 -12.91 11.09 34.05
N LEU A 203 -12.72 11.38 32.76
CA LEU A 203 -11.79 12.42 32.28
C LEU A 203 -12.28 13.84 32.63
N GLY A 204 -13.45 13.95 33.29
CA GLY A 204 -14.08 15.18 33.72
C GLY A 204 -14.56 16.00 32.53
N ASP A 205 -14.50 17.34 32.66
CA ASP A 205 -14.85 18.30 31.59
C ASP A 205 -13.85 18.28 30.42
N PHE A 206 -13.77 17.16 29.70
CA PHE A 206 -13.02 17.08 28.46
C PHE A 206 -13.75 17.87 27.38
N ILE A 207 -13.33 19.12 27.15
CA ILE A 207 -13.86 19.96 26.08
C ILE A 207 -13.20 19.53 24.75
N GLY A 208 -13.81 18.56 24.09
CA GLY A 208 -13.45 18.22 22.72
C GLY A 208 -13.71 19.42 21.80
N SER A 209 -12.70 19.86 21.04
CA SER A 209 -12.89 20.97 20.10
C SER A 209 -13.98 20.61 19.07
N LYS A 210 -14.93 21.53 18.83
CA LYS A 210 -16.00 21.38 17.83
C LYS A 210 -15.68 22.23 16.60
N ARG A 211 -14.88 21.69 15.67
CA ARG A 211 -14.67 22.35 14.37
C ARG A 211 -15.82 21.99 13.41
N PRO A 212 -16.40 22.95 12.67
CA PRO A 212 -17.44 22.68 11.68
C PRO A 212 -16.91 21.76 10.58
N ARG A 213 -17.73 20.80 10.13
CA ARG A 213 -17.37 19.90 9.03
C ARG A 213 -17.35 20.70 7.73
N LYS A 214 -16.21 20.69 7.03
CA LYS A 214 -16.14 21.24 5.67
C LYS A 214 -16.95 20.36 4.72
N LEU A 215 -17.71 20.97 3.81
CA LEU A 215 -18.38 20.24 2.74
C LEU A 215 -17.32 19.62 1.82
N PRO A 216 -17.53 18.37 1.34
CA PRO A 216 -16.63 17.76 0.39
C PRO A 216 -16.64 18.55 -0.92
N VAL A 217 -15.45 18.92 -1.40
CA VAL A 217 -15.25 19.54 -2.72
C VAL A 217 -15.12 18.42 -3.74
N VAL A 218 -15.90 18.49 -4.82
CA VAL A 218 -15.88 17.52 -5.91
C VAL A 218 -15.34 18.18 -7.18
N LEU A 219 -14.59 17.41 -7.98
CA LEU A 219 -14.09 17.87 -9.26
C LEU A 219 -15.21 17.86 -10.31
N SER A 220 -15.22 18.88 -11.16
CA SER A 220 -16.01 18.92 -12.39
C SER A 220 -15.51 17.88 -13.41
N ARG A 221 -16.35 17.53 -14.38
CA ARG A 221 -15.98 16.59 -15.45
C ARG A 221 -14.75 17.05 -16.25
N ASP A 222 -14.60 18.36 -16.45
CA ASP A 222 -13.45 18.91 -17.18
C ASP A 222 -12.16 18.88 -16.36
N GLU A 223 -12.24 19.12 -15.05
CA GLU A 223 -11.09 18.93 -14.15
C GLU A 223 -10.63 17.47 -14.13
N VAL A 224 -11.59 16.53 -14.05
CA VAL A 224 -11.28 15.11 -14.13
C VAL A 224 -10.57 14.79 -15.44
N ARG A 225 -11.08 15.25 -16.59
CA ARG A 225 -10.41 15.04 -17.89
C ARG A 225 -8.98 15.57 -17.89
N ARG A 226 -8.73 16.77 -17.36
CA ARG A 226 -7.38 17.35 -17.26
C ARG A 226 -6.47 16.52 -16.37
N VAL A 227 -6.96 15.99 -15.25
CA VAL A 227 -6.17 15.08 -14.40
C VAL A 227 -5.80 13.82 -15.18
N PHE A 228 -6.76 13.17 -15.84
CA PHE A 228 -6.51 11.95 -16.61
C PHE A 228 -5.49 12.14 -17.74
N GLN A 229 -5.43 13.31 -18.37
CA GLN A 229 -4.42 13.63 -19.41
C GLN A 229 -2.97 13.60 -18.91
N HIS A 230 -2.76 13.79 -17.60
CA HIS A 230 -1.42 13.81 -17.00
C HIS A 230 -1.05 12.48 -16.32
N LEU A 231 -1.96 11.50 -16.29
CA LEU A 231 -1.71 10.19 -15.70
C LEU A 231 -1.31 9.18 -16.78
N LYS A 232 -0.34 8.33 -16.46
CA LYS A 232 0.12 7.24 -17.34
C LYS A 232 0.21 5.91 -16.58
N GLY A 233 0.30 4.80 -17.33
CA GLY A 233 0.52 3.45 -16.80
C GLY A 233 -0.45 3.06 -15.69
N THR A 234 0.08 2.46 -14.63
CA THR A 234 -0.69 1.94 -13.49
C THR A 234 -1.54 3.01 -12.80
N HIS A 235 -1.03 4.23 -12.64
CA HIS A 235 -1.78 5.31 -11.98
C HIS A 235 -3.00 5.74 -12.79
N HIS A 236 -2.89 5.74 -14.13
CA HIS A 236 -4.02 6.01 -15.02
C HIS A 236 -5.10 4.93 -14.89
N LEU A 237 -4.69 3.65 -14.88
CA LEU A 237 -5.60 2.51 -14.69
C LEU A 237 -6.30 2.57 -13.32
N MET A 238 -5.53 2.71 -12.24
CA MET A 238 -6.07 2.79 -10.87
C MET A 238 -7.04 3.96 -10.72
N THR A 239 -6.68 5.15 -11.22
CA THR A 239 -7.57 6.32 -11.17
C THR A 239 -8.84 6.08 -11.98
N GLY A 240 -8.72 5.41 -13.12
CA GLY A 240 -9.84 4.94 -13.95
C GLY A 240 -10.82 4.05 -13.18
N LEU A 241 -10.31 3.07 -12.46
CA LEU A 241 -11.10 2.16 -11.63
C LEU A 241 -11.75 2.87 -10.44
N LEU A 242 -10.99 3.74 -9.74
CA LEU A 242 -11.53 4.54 -8.63
C LEU A 242 -12.68 5.44 -9.09
N TYR A 243 -12.50 6.16 -10.20
CA TYR A 243 -13.49 7.09 -10.71
C TYR A 243 -14.68 6.39 -11.38
N GLY A 244 -14.43 5.41 -12.25
CA GLY A 244 -15.46 4.74 -13.03
C GLY A 244 -16.22 3.67 -12.26
N GLY A 245 -15.53 2.92 -11.38
CA GLY A 245 -16.13 1.86 -10.56
C GLY A 245 -16.53 2.32 -9.16
N GLY A 246 -16.17 3.55 -8.75
CA GLY A 246 -16.45 4.06 -7.41
C GLY A 246 -15.72 3.28 -6.30
N LEU A 247 -14.54 2.73 -6.60
CA LEU A 247 -13.72 2.03 -5.62
C LEU A 247 -13.13 3.03 -4.61
N ARG A 248 -12.96 2.59 -3.36
CA ARG A 248 -12.08 3.28 -2.42
C ARG A 248 -10.64 2.94 -2.75
N LEU A 249 -9.70 3.83 -2.40
CA LEU A 249 -8.26 3.61 -2.63
C LEU A 249 -7.80 2.22 -2.18
N MET A 250 -8.18 1.82 -0.96
CA MET A 250 -7.78 0.51 -0.43
C MET A 250 -8.41 -0.66 -1.18
N GLU A 251 -9.62 -0.50 -1.69
CA GLU A 251 -10.30 -1.55 -2.46
C GLU A 251 -9.62 -1.72 -3.83
N CYS A 252 -9.13 -0.63 -4.43
CA CYS A 252 -8.40 -0.67 -5.70
C CYS A 252 -7.01 -1.31 -5.56
N VAL A 253 -6.23 -0.96 -4.52
CA VAL A 253 -4.85 -1.47 -4.36
C VAL A 253 -4.79 -2.92 -3.86
N THR A 254 -5.87 -3.45 -3.28
CA THR A 254 -5.95 -4.85 -2.84
C THR A 254 -6.79 -5.72 -3.77
N LEU A 255 -7.22 -5.20 -4.92
CA LEU A 255 -8.00 -5.95 -5.91
C LEU A 255 -7.18 -7.15 -6.40
N ARG A 256 -7.79 -8.32 -6.45
CA ARG A 256 -7.14 -9.55 -6.94
C ARG A 256 -7.63 -9.88 -8.34
N ILE A 257 -6.85 -10.68 -9.05
CA ILE A 257 -7.21 -11.11 -10.42
C ILE A 257 -8.55 -11.87 -10.43
N LEU A 258 -8.74 -12.75 -9.44
CA LEU A 258 -9.99 -13.52 -9.29
C LEU A 258 -11.19 -12.67 -8.83
N ASP A 259 -10.97 -11.38 -8.56
CA ASP A 259 -12.05 -10.45 -8.23
C ASP A 259 -12.59 -9.75 -9.49
N VAL A 260 -11.98 -9.97 -10.66
CA VAL A 260 -12.38 -9.35 -11.93
C VAL A 260 -13.20 -10.33 -12.76
N ASP A 261 -14.43 -9.95 -13.06
CA ASP A 261 -15.33 -10.69 -13.93
C ASP A 261 -15.49 -9.92 -15.25
N PHE A 262 -14.84 -10.42 -16.30
CA PHE A 262 -14.85 -9.80 -17.63
C PHE A 262 -16.11 -10.11 -18.43
N ASP A 263 -16.80 -11.21 -18.13
CA ASP A 263 -18.02 -11.62 -18.84
C ASP A 263 -19.20 -10.75 -18.38
N TYR A 264 -19.29 -10.50 -17.07
CA TYR A 264 -20.35 -9.68 -16.47
C TYR A 264 -19.97 -8.22 -16.25
N ASN A 265 -18.75 -7.81 -16.63
CA ASN A 265 -18.22 -6.45 -16.49
C ASN A 265 -18.28 -5.94 -15.05
N GLN A 266 -17.79 -6.75 -14.12
CA GLN A 266 -17.97 -6.55 -12.69
C GLN A 266 -16.68 -6.79 -11.91
N LEU A 267 -16.57 -6.10 -10.78
CA LEU A 267 -15.48 -6.25 -9.81
C LEU A 267 -16.07 -6.66 -8.47
N LEU A 268 -15.59 -7.77 -7.93
CA LEU A 268 -15.94 -8.26 -6.61
C LEU A 268 -15.04 -7.63 -5.55
N ILE A 269 -15.57 -6.65 -4.81
CA ILE A 269 -14.85 -6.01 -3.72
C ILE A 269 -15.05 -6.82 -2.44
N ARG A 270 -14.01 -7.55 -2.05
CA ARG A 270 -13.99 -8.34 -0.81
C ARG A 270 -13.71 -7.50 0.42
N ASN A 271 -14.27 -7.90 1.55
CA ASN A 271 -13.99 -7.28 2.86
C ASN A 271 -14.18 -5.76 2.86
N ALA A 272 -15.20 -5.26 2.16
CA ALA A 272 -15.51 -3.84 2.22
C ALA A 272 -15.96 -3.45 3.65
N LYS A 273 -16.25 -2.17 3.86
CA LYS A 273 -16.62 -1.64 5.18
C LYS A 273 -17.66 -2.53 5.88
N GLY A 274 -17.32 -3.01 7.07
CA GLY A 274 -18.16 -3.92 7.85
C GLY A 274 -18.02 -5.40 7.49
N PHE A 275 -16.94 -5.80 6.81
CA PHE A 275 -16.69 -7.17 6.34
C PHE A 275 -17.77 -7.68 5.39
N LYS A 276 -18.37 -6.78 4.61
CA LYS A 276 -19.34 -7.12 3.58
C LYS A 276 -18.69 -7.07 2.22
N ASP A 277 -19.00 -8.05 1.39
CA ASP A 277 -18.59 -8.04 -0.01
C ASP A 277 -19.58 -7.21 -0.81
N ARG A 278 -19.10 -6.56 -1.87
CA ARG A 278 -19.98 -5.86 -2.82
C ARG A 278 -19.45 -5.96 -4.23
N ILE A 279 -20.35 -5.87 -5.19
CA ILE A 279 -20.01 -5.82 -6.60
C ILE A 279 -20.04 -4.36 -7.07
N VAL A 280 -19.07 -3.97 -7.90
CA VAL A 280 -19.03 -2.67 -8.56
C VAL A 280 -18.81 -2.86 -10.07
N PRO A 281 -19.26 -1.93 -10.93
CA PRO A 281 -19.07 -2.06 -12.36
C PRO A 281 -17.59 -1.93 -12.74
N LEU A 282 -17.15 -2.77 -13.69
CA LEU A 282 -15.86 -2.65 -14.37
C LEU A 282 -16.00 -1.66 -15.54
N PRO A 283 -15.31 -0.52 -15.55
CA PRO A 283 -15.45 0.43 -16.64
C PRO A 283 -14.80 -0.11 -17.92
N GLU A 284 -15.59 -0.19 -19.00
CA GLU A 284 -15.22 -0.79 -20.29
C GLU A 284 -13.85 -0.33 -20.81
N ARG A 285 -13.60 0.99 -20.74
CA ARG A 285 -12.37 1.64 -21.22
C ARG A 285 -11.08 1.07 -20.60
N PHE A 286 -11.17 0.44 -19.44
CA PHE A 286 -10.02 -0.07 -18.69
C PHE A 286 -9.92 -1.59 -18.69
N LYS A 287 -10.83 -2.31 -19.36
CA LYS A 287 -10.79 -3.78 -19.44
C LYS A 287 -9.54 -4.30 -20.09
N GLU A 288 -9.21 -3.83 -21.29
CA GLU A 288 -8.03 -4.26 -22.03
C GLU A 288 -6.76 -4.02 -21.19
N ALA A 289 -6.63 -2.81 -20.65
CA ALA A 289 -5.52 -2.46 -19.76
C ALA A 289 -5.41 -3.42 -18.56
N LEU A 290 -6.52 -3.84 -17.94
CA LEU A 290 -6.56 -4.82 -16.84
C LEU A 290 -6.12 -6.23 -17.29
N ILE A 291 -6.57 -6.68 -18.45
CA ILE A 291 -6.20 -7.98 -19.03
C ILE A 291 -4.67 -8.02 -19.28
N TYR A 292 -4.13 -6.99 -19.93
CA TYR A 292 -2.70 -6.91 -20.24
C TYR A 292 -1.82 -6.75 -18.99
N THR A 293 -2.25 -5.94 -18.01
CA THR A 293 -1.41 -5.64 -16.84
C THR A 293 -1.44 -6.72 -15.75
N HIS A 294 -2.55 -7.44 -15.56
CA HIS A 294 -2.75 -8.31 -14.40
C HIS A 294 -3.08 -9.77 -14.73
N VAL A 295 -3.74 -10.05 -15.86
CA VAL A 295 -4.17 -11.42 -16.20
C VAL A 295 -3.08 -12.19 -16.96
N LEU A 296 -2.47 -11.59 -17.97
CA LEU A 296 -1.47 -12.26 -18.82
C LEU A 296 -0.08 -12.43 -18.14
N ASN A 297 0.14 -11.71 -17.03
CA ASN A 297 1.44 -11.63 -16.36
C ASN A 297 1.49 -12.27 -14.96
N THR A 298 0.46 -13.05 -14.55
CA THR A 298 0.46 -13.74 -13.25
C THR A 298 0.60 -15.27 -13.40
N PRO A 299 1.54 -15.93 -12.72
CA PRO A 299 1.77 -17.37 -12.85
C PRO A 299 0.64 -18.21 -12.22
N GLY A 300 0.21 -19.26 -12.95
CA GLY A 300 -0.65 -20.34 -12.43
C GLY A 300 -2.15 -20.22 -12.74
N ILE A 301 -2.60 -19.15 -13.40
CA ILE A 301 -4.00 -19.01 -13.84
C ILE A 301 -4.03 -19.07 -15.36
N SER A 302 -4.51 -20.18 -15.92
CA SER A 302 -4.91 -20.27 -17.31
C SER A 302 -6.21 -19.48 -17.49
N VAL A 303 -6.10 -18.20 -17.81
CA VAL A 303 -7.25 -17.45 -18.33
C VAL A 303 -7.35 -17.75 -19.82
N ARG A 304 -8.51 -18.25 -20.24
CA ARG A 304 -8.84 -18.43 -21.67
C ARG A 304 -8.68 -17.09 -22.36
N SER A 305 -7.97 -17.09 -23.48
CA SER A 305 -7.52 -15.87 -24.16
C SER A 305 -8.72 -15.02 -24.61
N PRO A 306 -8.63 -13.68 -24.62
CA PRO A 306 -9.59 -12.82 -25.33
C PRO A 306 -9.75 -13.16 -26.81
N ALA A 307 -8.78 -13.84 -27.42
CA ALA A 307 -8.84 -14.29 -28.80
C ALA A 307 -9.81 -15.48 -29.03
N ASP A 308 -10.29 -16.13 -27.97
CA ASP A 308 -11.26 -17.23 -28.06
C ASP A 308 -12.72 -16.72 -28.06
N MET A 309 -12.94 -15.39 -28.08
CA MET A 309 -14.26 -14.73 -28.08
C MET A 309 -14.54 -13.84 -29.31
N ILE A 310 -13.85 -14.08 -30.44
CA ILE A 310 -14.28 -13.56 -31.76
C ILE A 310 -14.81 -14.71 -32.60
#